data_AF-A0A0F3NZ42-F1
#
_entry.id   AF-A0A0F3NZ42-F1
#
_cell.length_a   1.000
_cell.length_b   1.000
_cell.length_c   1.000
_cell.angle_alpha   90.00
_cell.angle_beta   90.00
_cell.angle_gamma   90.00
#
_symmetry.space_group_name_H-M   'P 1'
#
loop_
_entity.id
_entity.type
_entity.pdbx_description
1 polymer ?
#
loop_
_entity_poly.entity_id
_entity_poly.type
_entity_poly.pdbx_seq_one_letter_code
_entity_poly.pdbx_strand_id
1 'polypeptide(L)'
;MLLTGVVVGTGTNSSSSPEPIVLQLLDTAILYDKYKTDQIKKAILIGSCNGEMSSERAKCRIETLSVVNNQGDIIEKKVEGWLIGEDGRSGIKGIVVDKSSNIAAWLH
;
A
#
# COMPACT_ATOMS: atom_id res chain seq x y z
N MET A 1 -0.67 7.67 7.13
CA MET A 1 -0.69 8.51 5.91
C MET A 1 0.00 7.75 4.82
N LEU A 2 -0.57 7.70 3.63
CA LEU A 2 0.13 7.24 2.43
C LEU A 2 1.13 8.33 2.03
N LEU A 3 2.41 8.00 1.97
CA LEU A 3 3.45 8.97 1.56
C LEU A 3 3.53 9.10 0.04
N THR A 4 3.10 8.07 -0.68
CA THR A 4 3.18 7.98 -2.13
C THR A 4 1.84 7.54 -2.72
N GLY A 5 1.21 8.37 -3.56
CA GLY A 5 0.08 7.90 -4.37
C GLY A 5 0.50 6.68 -5.21
N VAL A 6 -0.41 5.73 -5.44
CA VAL A 6 -0.12 4.51 -6.21
C VAL A 6 -1.08 4.42 -7.40
N VAL A 7 -0.51 4.14 -8.58
CA VAL A 7 -1.27 3.80 -9.78
C VAL A 7 -0.91 2.36 -10.12
N VAL A 8 -1.90 1.48 -10.09
CA VAL A 8 -1.70 0.04 -10.28
C VAL A 8 -2.30 -0.43 -11.59
N GLY A 9 -1.61 -1.35 -12.27
CA GLY A 9 -2.17 -2.04 -13.43
C GLY A 9 -3.29 -3.00 -13.02
N THR A 10 -4.27 -3.18 -13.91
CA THR A 10 -5.40 -4.11 -13.76
C THR A 10 -5.49 -5.13 -14.90
N GLY A 11 -4.49 -5.18 -15.78
CA GLY A 11 -4.44 -6.12 -16.91
C GLY A 11 -4.14 -7.55 -16.46
N THR A 12 -4.28 -8.52 -17.36
CA THR A 12 -4.09 -9.96 -17.08
C THR A 12 -2.73 -10.32 -16.44
N ASN A 13 -1.70 -9.50 -16.67
CA ASN A 13 -0.36 -9.68 -16.12
C ASN A 13 0.04 -8.64 -15.05
N SER A 14 -0.86 -7.76 -14.60
CA SER A 14 -0.46 -6.73 -13.62
C SER A 14 -0.05 -7.31 -12.27
N SER A 15 -0.59 -8.47 -11.91
CA SER A 15 -0.25 -9.17 -10.67
C SER A 15 1.20 -9.69 -10.61
N SER A 16 1.90 -9.82 -11.74
CA SER A 16 3.29 -10.31 -11.77
C SER A 16 4.33 -9.23 -11.49
N SER A 17 3.93 -7.96 -11.55
CA SER A 17 4.79 -6.80 -11.28
C SER A 17 4.02 -5.80 -10.42
N PRO A 18 3.84 -6.10 -9.12
CA PRO A 18 3.12 -5.21 -8.22
C PRO A 18 3.88 -3.89 -8.03
N GLU A 19 3.13 -2.82 -7.83
CA GLU A 19 3.68 -1.48 -7.65
C GLU A 19 4.08 -1.26 -6.19
N PRO A 20 5.28 -0.74 -5.90
CA PRO A 20 5.71 -0.51 -4.53
C PRO A 20 4.92 0.63 -3.88
N ILE A 21 4.66 0.51 -2.58
CA ILE A 21 4.09 1.57 -1.75
C ILE A 21 4.89 1.82 -0.49
N VAL A 22 4.86 3.08 -0.05
CA VAL A 22 5.41 3.51 1.23
C VAL A 22 4.34 4.24 2.04
N LEU A 23 4.12 3.78 3.26
CA LEU A 23 3.22 4.40 4.23
C LEU A 23 4.02 4.89 5.41
N GLN A 24 3.56 5.99 6.00
CA GLN A 24 4.00 6.39 7.32
C GLN A 24 2.88 6.19 8.33
N LEU A 25 3.20 5.49 9.42
CA LEU A 25 2.31 5.38 10.56
C LEU A 25 2.27 6.72 11.29
N LEU A 26 1.11 7.39 11.25
CA LEU A 26 0.94 8.73 11.84
C LEU A 26 0.77 8.71 13.36
N ASP A 27 0.21 7.64 13.90
CA ASP A 27 -0.16 7.55 15.30
C ASP A 27 0.12 6.16 15.87
N THR A 28 -0.06 6.04 17.18
CA THR A 28 0.09 4.85 17.99
C THR A 28 -0.78 3.72 17.43
N ALA A 29 -0.17 2.61 17.00
CA ALA A 29 -0.96 1.42 16.70
C ALA A 29 -1.50 0.83 18.01
N ILE A 30 -2.72 0.30 17.94
CA ILE A 30 -3.29 -0.49 19.04
C ILE A 30 -2.64 -1.87 18.98
N LEU A 31 -1.64 -2.09 19.83
CA LEU A 31 -1.09 -3.42 20.08
C LEU A 31 -1.91 -4.14 21.16
N TYR A 32 -1.90 -5.47 21.10
CA TYR A 32 -2.63 -6.34 22.02
C TYR A 32 -2.43 -5.92 23.50
N ASP A 33 -3.51 -6.04 24.27
CA ASP A 33 -3.59 -5.78 25.71
C ASP A 33 -3.26 -4.34 26.19
N LYS A 34 -3.65 -3.32 25.40
CA LYS A 34 -3.53 -1.89 25.75
C LYS A 34 -2.10 -1.37 25.91
N TYR A 35 -1.08 -2.14 25.54
CA TYR A 35 0.29 -1.65 25.46
C TYR A 35 0.43 -0.67 24.29
N LYS A 36 0.21 0.62 24.60
CA LYS A 36 0.52 1.72 23.69
C LYS A 36 2.02 1.96 23.75
N THR A 37 2.73 1.59 22.69
CA THR A 37 4.14 1.97 22.53
C THR A 37 4.25 3.13 21.56
N ASP A 38 4.85 4.22 22.03
CA ASP A 38 5.19 5.37 21.17
C ASP A 38 6.34 5.03 20.22
N GLN A 39 7.04 3.92 20.43
CA GLN A 39 8.19 3.51 19.64
C GLN A 39 7.85 3.26 18.16
N ILE A 40 6.59 2.96 17.84
CA ILE A 40 6.16 2.74 16.45
C ILE A 40 5.62 4.00 15.77
N LYS A 41 5.49 5.12 16.49
CA LYS A 41 5.09 6.39 15.87
C LYS A 41 6.11 6.76 14.79
N LYS A 42 5.62 7.18 13.62
CA LYS A 42 6.43 7.50 12.44
C LYS A 42 7.14 6.31 11.79
N ALA A 43 6.83 5.07 12.16
CA ALA A 43 7.33 3.92 11.46
C ALA A 43 6.94 3.96 9.97
N ILE A 44 7.84 3.49 9.12
CA ILE A 44 7.64 3.36 7.68
C ILE A 44 7.20 1.93 7.39
N LEU A 45 6.09 1.79 6.67
CA LEU A 45 5.63 0.52 6.15
C LEU A 45 5.92 0.47 4.65
N ILE A 46 6.54 -0.60 4.21
CA ILE A 46 6.86 -0.84 2.80
C ILE A 46 6.10 -2.07 2.35
N GLY A 47 5.55 -1.99 1.15
CA GLY A 47 4.72 -3.04 0.60
C GLY A 47 4.56 -2.92 -0.90
N SER A 48 3.64 -3.71 -1.43
CA SER A 48 3.39 -3.85 -2.85
C SER A 48 1.88 -3.91 -3.11
N CYS A 49 1.43 -3.37 -4.25
CA CYS A 49 0.01 -3.28 -4.61
C CYS A 49 -0.27 -3.78 -6.02
N ASN A 50 -1.45 -4.38 -6.18
CA ASN A 50 -2.01 -4.76 -7.48
C ASN A 50 -3.39 -4.15 -7.67
N GLY A 51 -3.74 -3.84 -8.92
CA GLY A 51 -5.06 -3.35 -9.27
C GLY A 51 -6.04 -4.50 -9.48
N GLU A 52 -7.22 -4.37 -8.90
CA GLU A 52 -8.36 -5.27 -9.10
C GLU A 52 -9.48 -4.50 -9.80
N MET A 53 -9.70 -4.79 -11.09
CA MET A 53 -10.70 -4.08 -11.90
C MET A 53 -12.12 -4.32 -11.41
N SER A 54 -12.45 -5.55 -11.03
CA SER A 54 -13.83 -5.93 -10.66
C SER A 54 -14.37 -5.19 -9.44
N SER A 55 -13.48 -4.67 -8.58
CA SER A 55 -13.86 -3.91 -7.39
C SER A 55 -13.35 -2.47 -7.39
N GLU A 56 -12.66 -2.05 -8.46
CA GLU A 56 -12.05 -0.73 -8.62
C GLU A 56 -11.10 -0.38 -7.47
N ARG A 57 -10.22 -1.33 -7.10
CA ARG A 57 -9.35 -1.22 -5.91
C ARG A 57 -7.90 -1.53 -6.17
N ALA A 58 -7.04 -0.87 -5.40
CA ALA A 58 -5.67 -1.30 -5.17
C ALA A 58 -5.62 -2.26 -3.96
N LYS A 59 -5.26 -3.51 -4.20
CA LYS A 59 -5.00 -4.52 -3.16
C LYS A 59 -3.53 -4.48 -2.79
N CYS A 60 -3.24 -4.10 -1.55
CA CYS A 60 -1.88 -3.88 -1.10
C CYS A 60 -1.52 -4.84 0.03
N ARG A 61 -0.30 -5.36 -0.02
CA ARG A 61 0.33 -6.14 1.05
C ARG A 61 1.49 -5.34 1.63
N ILE A 62 1.60 -5.36 2.95
CA ILE A 62 2.72 -4.78 3.68
C ILE A 62 3.65 -5.91 4.05
N GLU A 63 4.94 -5.70 3.78
CA GLU A 63 5.98 -6.72 3.86
C GLU A 63 7.06 -6.34 4.88
N THR A 64 7.29 -5.03 5.05
CA THR A 64 8.33 -4.51 5.95
C THR A 64 7.82 -3.36 6.80
N LEU A 65 8.14 -3.42 8.09
CA LEU A 65 8.06 -2.33 9.05
C LEU A 65 9.49 -1.85 9.33
N SER A 66 9.75 -0.56 9.12
CA SER A 66 11.02 0.10 9.44
C SER A 66 10.77 1.20 10.48
N VAL A 67 11.53 1.19 11.56
CA VAL A 67 11.36 2.13 12.68
C VAL A 67 12.70 2.52 13.26
N VAL A 68 12.81 3.75 13.77
CA VAL A 68 14.00 4.22 14.47
C VAL A 68 13.78 4.02 15.97
N ASN A 69 14.70 3.31 16.63
CA ASN A 69 14.63 3.11 18.08
C ASN A 69 15.09 4.36 18.85
N ASN A 70 14.98 4.32 20.18
CA ASN A 70 15.40 5.44 21.04
C ASN A 70 16.92 5.71 21.00
N GLN A 71 17.72 4.80 20.47
CA GLN A 71 19.18 4.91 20.32
C GLN A 71 19.58 5.50 18.95
N GLY A 72 18.62 5.68 18.03
CA GLY A 72 18.86 6.17 16.68
C GLY A 72 19.10 5.08 15.63
N ASP A 73 19.04 3.81 16.00
CA ASP A 73 19.23 2.70 15.06
C ASP A 73 17.95 2.43 14.25
N ILE A 74 18.14 2.06 12.99
CA ILE A 74 17.06 1.60 12.12
C ILE A 74 16.81 0.11 12.39
N ILE A 75 15.58 -0.20 12.77
CA ILE A 75 15.10 -1.57 12.97
C ILE A 75 14.12 -1.89 11.85
N GLU A 76 14.46 -2.90 11.04
CA GLU A 76 13.56 -3.46 10.04
C GLU A 76 13.04 -4.83 10.46
N LYS A 77 11.75 -5.05 10.28
CA LYS A 77 11.07 -6.31 10.55
C LYS A 77 10.18 -6.69 9.39
N LYS A 78 10.23 -7.97 9.01
CA LYS A 78 9.24 -8.54 8.12
C LYS A 78 7.89 -8.57 8.82
N VAL A 79 6.86 -8.15 8.11
CA VAL A 79 5.47 -8.18 8.57
C VAL A 79 4.61 -8.74 7.44
N GLU A 80 3.41 -9.16 7.80
CA GLU A 80 2.37 -9.48 6.83
C GLU A 80 1.13 -8.66 7.21
N GLY A 81 0.68 -7.80 6.30
CA GLY A 81 -0.49 -6.97 6.53
C GLY A 81 -1.15 -6.57 5.22
N TRP A 82 -2.39 -6.08 5.33
CA TRP A 82 -3.18 -5.65 4.18
C TRP A 82 -3.83 -4.30 4.46
N LEU A 83 -4.08 -3.54 3.41
CA LEU A 83 -4.82 -2.28 3.53
C LEU A 83 -6.32 -2.50 3.47
N ILE A 84 -7.03 -1.80 4.35
CA ILE A 84 -8.49 -1.74 4.40
C ILE A 84 -8.90 -0.31 4.03
N GLY A 85 -9.82 -0.19 3.07
CA GLY A 85 -10.37 1.10 2.67
C GLY A 85 -11.25 1.70 3.76
N GLU A 86 -11.55 2.99 3.63
CA GLU A 86 -12.41 3.72 4.56
C GLU A 86 -13.82 3.12 4.69
N ASP A 87 -14.25 2.37 3.67
CA ASP A 87 -15.51 1.65 3.65
C ASP A 87 -15.44 0.24 4.28
N GLY A 88 -14.34 -0.08 4.96
CA GLY A 88 -14.13 -1.35 5.67
C GLY A 88 -13.83 -2.54 4.76
N ARG A 89 -13.71 -2.35 3.45
CA ARG A 89 -13.42 -3.42 2.49
C ARG A 89 -11.93 -3.53 2.22
N SER A 90 -11.47 -4.74 1.91
CA SER A 90 -10.09 -5.01 1.51
C SER A 90 -9.67 -4.18 0.30
N GLY A 91 -8.52 -3.53 0.37
CA GLY A 91 -7.95 -2.66 -0.66
C GLY A 91 -8.47 -1.22 -0.60
N ILE A 92 -7.73 -0.31 -1.21
CA ILE A 92 -8.09 1.12 -1.29
C ILE A 92 -8.88 1.36 -2.57
N LYS A 93 -10.07 1.96 -2.46
CA LYS A 93 -10.89 2.33 -3.62
C LYS A 93 -10.17 3.41 -4.44
N GLY A 94 -10.15 3.22 -5.76
CA GLY A 94 -9.49 4.13 -6.69
C GLY A 94 -10.41 4.59 -7.81
N ILE A 95 -9.85 5.36 -8.73
CA ILE A 95 -10.49 5.76 -9.99
C ILE A 95 -9.89 4.91 -11.10
N VAL A 96 -10.75 4.26 -11.88
CA VAL A 96 -10.31 3.53 -13.08
C VAL A 96 -10.02 4.53 -14.18
N VAL A 97 -8.82 4.45 -14.74
CA VAL A 97 -8.42 5.27 -15.89
C VAL A 97 -8.12 4.33 -17.06
N ASP A 98 -8.92 4.42 -18.10
CA ASP A 98 -8.66 3.70 -19.34
C ASP A 98 -7.49 4.35 -20.09
N LYS A 99 -6.44 3.56 -20.36
CA LYS A 99 -5.25 3.97 -21.12
C LYS A 99 -5.17 3.27 -22.49
N SER A 100 -6.20 2.50 -22.88
CA SER A 100 -6.25 1.77 -24.16
C SER A 100 -6.56 2.67 -25.36
N SER A 101 -7.04 3.89 -25.13
CA SER A 101 -7.59 4.79 -26.16
C SER A 101 -6.57 5.45 -27.10
N ASN A 102 -5.32 4.98 -27.17
CA ASN A 102 -4.27 5.55 -28.04
C ASN A 102 -3.74 4.59 -29.12
N ILE A 103 -4.36 3.44 -29.34
CA ILE A 103 -3.86 2.44 -30.31
C ILE A 103 -4.57 2.51 -31.69
N ALA A 104 -5.66 3.27 -31.83
CA ALA A 104 -6.47 3.28 -33.06
C ALA A 104 -6.24 4.46 -34.03
N ALA A 105 -5.22 5.31 -33.83
CA ALA A 105 -5.01 6.51 -34.65
C ALA A 105 -4.01 6.35 -35.82
N TRP A 106 -3.44 5.16 -36.06
CA TRP A 106 -2.35 4.96 -37.05
C TRP A 106 -2.60 3.81 -38.05
N LEU A 107 -3.86 3.45 -38.33
CA LEU A 107 -4.19 2.42 -39.34
C LEU A 107 -5.16 2.91 -40.44
N HIS A 108 -5.05 4.17 -40.85
CA HIS A 108 -5.65 4.64 -42.12
C HIS A 108 -4.59 5.30 -42.99
#